data_AF-A0ABD4L9Y2-F1
#
_entry.id   AF-A0ABD4L9Y2-F1
#
_cell.length_a   1.000
_cell.length_b   1.000
_cell.length_c   1.000
_cell.angle_alpha   90.00
_cell.angle_beta   90.00
_cell.angle_gamma   90.00
#
_symmetry.space_group_name_H-M   'P 1'
#
loop_
_entity.id
_entity.type
_entity.pdbx_description
1 polymer ?
#
loop_
_entity_poly.entity_id
_entity_poly.type
_entity_poly.pdbx_seq_one_letter_code
_entity_poly.pdbx_strand_id
1 'polypeptide(L)'
;MLLCRRENKLEAGFTLIEMIVCFFLLSLFFVLFPRLHFIGMENKQLKGLNDWEWDVFLGQVQLEFREVSFVEKIVPENRESMLRFRLRTGDEVTYEKLNNHLIRKVNMRGREVILQNVERVSYEVTPHLLFINVKDRSGIIYEGVAIRYSEMEINI
;
A
#
# COMPACT_ATOMS: atom_id res chain seq x y z
N MET A 1 69.03 22.38 -24.09
CA MET A 1 68.51 21.94 -22.78
C MET A 1 67.38 22.88 -22.39
N LEU A 2 66.14 22.55 -22.77
CA LEU A 2 64.96 23.35 -22.46
C LEU A 2 64.43 22.90 -21.10
N LEU A 3 64.56 23.75 -20.09
CA LEU A 3 64.01 23.52 -18.76
C LEU A 3 62.48 23.66 -18.84
N CYS A 4 61.80 22.53 -18.77
CA CYS A 4 60.34 22.46 -18.69
C CYS A 4 59.89 22.97 -17.30
N ARG A 5 59.47 24.24 -17.23
CA ARG A 5 58.87 24.83 -16.02
C ARG A 5 57.45 24.27 -15.89
N ARG A 6 57.26 23.30 -15.01
CA ARG A 6 55.94 22.76 -14.65
C ARG A 6 55.19 23.78 -13.79
N GLU A 7 54.19 24.45 -14.37
CA GLU A 7 53.21 25.21 -13.59
C GLU A 7 52.27 24.23 -12.89
N ASN A 8 52.45 24.06 -11.58
CA ASN A 8 51.47 23.36 -10.75
C ASN A 8 50.30 24.32 -10.49
N LYS A 9 49.20 24.16 -11.24
CA LYS A 9 47.92 24.74 -10.84
C LYS A 9 47.53 24.13 -9.49
N LEU A 10 47.41 24.95 -8.45
CA LEU A 10 46.84 24.53 -7.18
C LEU A 10 45.35 24.27 -7.42
N GLU A 11 44.95 23.01 -7.46
CA GLU A 11 43.53 22.65 -7.47
C GLU A 11 42.95 23.03 -6.10
N ALA A 12 42.04 24.00 -6.08
CA ALA A 12 41.31 24.37 -4.88
C ALA A 12 40.31 23.26 -4.57
N GLY A 13 40.67 22.37 -3.64
CA GLY A 13 39.79 21.33 -3.14
C GLY A 13 38.69 21.90 -2.26
N PHE A 14 37.58 21.18 -2.15
CA PHE A 14 36.51 21.51 -1.22
C PHE A 14 36.95 21.31 0.22
N THR A 15 36.58 22.25 1.08
CA THR A 15 36.76 22.13 2.51
C THR A 15 35.75 21.12 3.09
N LEU A 16 36.12 20.48 4.21
CA LEU A 16 35.23 19.54 4.89
C LEU A 16 33.90 20.22 5.30
N ILE A 17 33.95 21.50 5.68
CA ILE A 17 32.76 22.25 6.09
C ILE A 17 31.80 22.49 4.92
N GLU A 18 32.32 22.78 3.71
CA GLU A 18 31.48 22.91 2.51
C GLU A 18 30.78 21.58 2.18
N MET A 19 31.49 20.47 2.30
CA MET A 19 30.90 19.14 2.07
C MET A 19 29.80 18.81 3.09
N ILE A 20 29.98 19.17 4.36
CA ILE A 20 28.97 18.99 5.41
C ILE A 20 27.73 19.86 5.14
N VAL A 21 27.93 21.12 4.74
CA VAL A 21 26.83 22.05 4.41
C VAL A 21 26.05 21.54 3.18
N CYS A 22 26.74 21.10 2.13
CA CYS A 22 26.11 20.51 0.96
C CYS A 22 25.30 19.25 1.32
N PHE A 23 25.84 18.38 2.16
CA PHE A 23 25.13 17.18 2.62
C PHE A 23 23.90 17.53 3.46
N PHE A 24 24.00 18.53 4.34
CA PHE A 24 22.87 19.00 5.14
C PHE A 24 21.74 19.56 4.27
N LEU A 25 22.07 20.40 3.30
CA LEU A 25 21.08 20.97 2.36
C LEU A 25 20.44 19.87 1.49
N LEU A 26 21.22 18.91 1.03
CA LEU A 26 20.72 17.76 0.27
C LEU A 26 19.78 16.90 1.12
N SER A 27 20.13 16.63 2.36
CA SER A 27 19.29 15.89 3.31
C SER A 27 17.96 16.62 3.56
N LEU A 28 18.02 17.95 3.76
CA LEU A 28 16.82 18.77 3.94
C LEU A 28 15.90 18.71 2.71
N PHE A 29 16.48 18.74 1.50
CA PHE A 29 15.71 18.57 0.26
C PHE A 29 14.97 17.23 0.23
N PHE A 30 15.63 16.12 0.57
CA PHE A 30 14.97 14.80 0.59
C PHE A 30 13.88 14.68 1.66
N VAL A 31 13.98 15.41 2.77
CA VAL A 31 12.93 15.44 3.81
C VAL A 31 11.73 16.27 3.37
N LEU A 32 11.95 17.39 2.68
CA LEU A 32 10.90 18.32 2.27
C LEU A 32 10.21 17.91 0.97
N PHE A 33 10.92 17.27 0.04
CA PHE A 33 10.39 16.90 -1.27
C PHE A 33 9.13 16.01 -1.21
N PRO A 34 9.06 14.95 -0.37
CA PRO A 34 7.84 14.15 -0.23
C PRO A 34 6.64 14.95 0.27
N ARG A 35 6.86 16.01 1.07
CA ARG A 35 5.77 16.86 1.59
C ARG A 35 5.11 17.71 0.50
N LEU A 36 5.85 18.08 -0.54
CA LEU A 36 5.32 18.88 -1.65
C LEU A 36 4.41 18.05 -2.57
N HIS A 37 4.66 16.74 -2.71
CA HIS A 37 3.83 15.85 -3.55
C HIS A 37 2.37 15.76 -3.05
N PHE A 38 2.15 15.88 -1.74
CA PHE A 38 0.80 15.84 -1.15
C PHE A 38 -0.07 17.05 -1.51
N ILE A 39 0.51 18.21 -1.78
CA ILE A 39 -0.23 19.47 -2.00
C ILE A 39 -1.00 19.46 -3.34
N GLY A 40 -0.58 18.66 -4.32
CA GLY A 40 -1.21 18.59 -5.65
C GLY A 40 -2.37 17.59 -5.78
N MET A 41 -2.58 16.69 -4.80
CA MET A 41 -3.51 15.57 -4.93
C MET A 41 -4.89 15.82 -4.27
N GLU A 42 -5.02 16.84 -3.43
CA GLU A 42 -6.17 17.03 -2.55
C GLU A 42 -7.50 17.31 -3.29
N ASN A 43 -7.46 17.94 -4.47
CA ASN A 43 -8.68 18.37 -5.17
C ASN A 43 -9.43 17.26 -5.94
N LYS A 44 -8.81 16.10 -6.20
CA LYS A 44 -9.50 14.97 -6.88
C LYS A 44 -10.12 13.95 -5.93
N GLN A 45 -9.70 13.93 -4.65
CA GLN A 45 -10.08 12.89 -3.70
C GLN A 45 -11.44 13.13 -2.99
N LEU A 46 -12.10 14.26 -3.25
CA LEU A 46 -13.31 14.66 -2.53
C LEU A 46 -14.58 13.86 -2.90
N LYS A 47 -14.54 12.96 -3.90
CA LYS A 47 -15.75 12.23 -4.34
C LYS A 47 -15.65 10.71 -4.36
N GLY A 48 -14.47 10.12 -4.50
CA GLY A 48 -14.33 8.68 -4.76
C GLY A 48 -13.21 8.01 -3.97
N LEU A 49 -13.04 6.71 -4.23
CA LEU A 49 -11.87 5.95 -3.79
C LEU A 49 -10.61 6.54 -4.43
N ASN A 50 -9.49 6.57 -3.71
CA ASN A 50 -8.21 6.99 -4.28
C ASN A 50 -7.54 5.80 -4.99
N ASP A 51 -7.16 5.96 -6.25
CA ASP A 51 -6.49 4.90 -7.03
C ASP A 51 -5.21 4.39 -6.36
N TRP A 52 -4.47 5.27 -5.65
CA TRP A 52 -3.31 4.84 -4.87
C TRP A 52 -3.68 3.95 -3.68
N GLU A 53 -4.78 4.27 -2.97
CA GLU A 53 -5.27 3.41 -1.87
C GLU A 53 -5.65 2.03 -2.42
N TRP A 54 -6.26 1.99 -3.60
CA TRP A 54 -6.60 0.77 -4.30
C TRP A 54 -5.37 -0.08 -4.65
N ASP A 55 -4.33 0.53 -5.24
CA ASP A 55 -3.11 -0.18 -5.63
C ASP A 55 -2.37 -0.75 -4.41
N VAL A 56 -2.25 0.04 -3.33
CA VAL A 56 -1.63 -0.42 -2.08
C VAL A 56 -2.43 -1.56 -1.45
N PHE A 57 -3.76 -1.43 -1.43
CA PHE A 57 -4.67 -2.47 -0.96
C PHE A 57 -4.48 -3.78 -1.74
N LEU A 58 -4.48 -3.74 -3.07
CA LEU A 58 -4.30 -4.93 -3.89
C LEU A 58 -2.94 -5.57 -3.70
N GLY A 59 -1.87 -4.77 -3.62
CA GLY A 59 -0.53 -5.26 -3.34
C GLY A 59 -0.47 -6.00 -2.00
N GLN A 60 -1.06 -5.42 -0.96
CA GLN A 60 -1.09 -6.02 0.37
C GLN A 60 -1.92 -7.31 0.41
N VAL A 61 -3.14 -7.30 -0.14
CA VAL A 61 -3.98 -8.51 -0.21
C VAL A 61 -3.27 -9.61 -1.00
N GLN A 62 -2.63 -9.29 -2.12
CA GLN A 62 -1.90 -10.25 -2.93
C GLN A 62 -0.76 -10.93 -2.15
N LEU A 63 -0.05 -10.20 -1.28
CA LEU A 63 0.97 -10.78 -0.41
C LEU A 63 0.34 -11.69 0.65
N GLU A 64 -0.72 -11.22 1.30
CA GLU A 64 -1.39 -12.00 2.34
C GLU A 64 -2.01 -13.28 1.79
N PHE A 65 -2.71 -13.20 0.67
CA PHE A 65 -3.41 -14.32 0.01
C PHE A 65 -2.47 -15.48 -0.37
N ARG A 66 -1.19 -15.18 -0.68
CA ARG A 66 -0.16 -16.20 -0.94
C ARG A 66 0.20 -16.99 0.31
N GLU A 67 0.14 -16.36 1.47
CA GLU A 67 0.49 -16.94 2.77
C GLU A 67 -0.70 -17.55 3.51
N VAL A 68 -1.91 -17.47 2.94
CA VAL A 68 -3.11 -18.04 3.56
C VAL A 68 -3.03 -19.56 3.56
N SER A 69 -3.28 -20.16 4.72
CA SER A 69 -3.53 -21.60 4.83
C SER A 69 -5.02 -21.90 4.69
N PHE A 70 -5.87 -21.02 5.20
CA PHE A 70 -7.31 -21.22 5.28
C PHE A 70 -8.07 -19.90 5.06
N VAL A 71 -9.08 -19.91 4.19
CA VAL A 71 -9.99 -18.77 3.96
C VAL A 71 -11.37 -19.10 4.49
N GLU A 72 -11.93 -18.17 5.27
CA GLU A 72 -13.33 -18.22 5.69
C GLU A 72 -14.05 -17.00 5.11
N LYS A 73 -14.99 -17.23 4.20
CA LYS A 73 -15.89 -16.17 3.72
C LYS A 73 -17.09 -16.12 4.63
N ILE A 74 -17.09 -15.18 5.56
CA ILE A 74 -18.26 -14.96 6.42
C ILE A 74 -19.15 -13.97 5.68
N VAL A 75 -20.29 -14.46 5.17
CA VAL A 75 -21.39 -13.60 4.69
C VAL A 75 -22.45 -13.61 5.78
N PRO A 76 -22.47 -12.62 6.70
CA PRO A 76 -23.53 -12.55 7.67
C PRO A 76 -24.84 -12.24 6.94
N GLU A 77 -25.92 -12.90 7.37
CA GLU A 77 -27.28 -12.85 6.80
C GLU A 77 -27.86 -11.43 6.65
N ASN A 78 -27.18 -10.40 7.20
CA ASN A 78 -27.59 -9.01 7.15
C ASN A 78 -26.42 -8.00 7.22
N ARG A 79 -25.20 -8.38 6.83
CA ARG A 79 -24.04 -7.48 6.78
C ARG A 79 -23.31 -7.56 5.44
N GLU A 80 -22.62 -6.48 5.13
CA GLU A 80 -21.67 -6.42 4.02
C GLU A 80 -20.61 -7.51 4.16
N SER A 81 -20.12 -8.04 3.04
CA SER A 81 -19.26 -9.21 3.05
C SER A 81 -18.00 -8.96 3.88
N MET A 82 -17.71 -9.86 4.82
CA MET A 82 -16.49 -9.84 5.61
C MET A 82 -15.56 -10.94 5.10
N LEU A 83 -14.30 -10.61 4.89
CA LEU A 83 -13.30 -11.58 4.45
C LEU A 83 -12.34 -11.88 5.60
N ARG A 84 -12.20 -13.16 5.95
CA ARG A 84 -11.30 -13.61 6.99
C ARG A 84 -10.30 -14.60 6.43
N PHE A 85 -9.03 -14.31 6.66
CA PHE A 85 -7.89 -15.16 6.32
C PHE A 85 -7.27 -15.69 7.59
N ARG A 86 -6.87 -16.96 7.56
CA ARG A 86 -5.92 -17.51 8.52
C ARG A 86 -4.62 -17.79 7.78
N LEU A 87 -3.56 -17.11 8.20
CA LEU A 87 -2.23 -17.25 7.65
C LEU A 87 -1.58 -18.54 8.14
N ARG A 88 -0.57 -19.02 7.41
CA ARG A 88 0.26 -20.16 7.82
C ARG A 88 0.98 -19.95 9.17
N THR A 89 1.22 -18.70 9.54
CA THR A 89 1.78 -18.31 10.85
C THR A 89 0.82 -18.54 12.01
N GLY A 90 -0.47 -18.76 11.72
CA GLY A 90 -1.55 -18.85 12.71
C GLY A 90 -2.29 -17.53 12.94
N ASP A 91 -1.79 -16.42 12.36
CA ASP A 91 -2.45 -15.12 12.47
C ASP A 91 -3.74 -15.05 11.64
N GLU A 92 -4.75 -14.40 12.20
CA GLU A 92 -6.03 -14.17 11.53
C GLU A 92 -6.11 -12.73 11.00
N VAL A 93 -6.21 -12.55 9.69
CA VAL A 93 -6.47 -11.23 9.11
C VAL A 93 -7.94 -11.12 8.75
N THR A 94 -8.58 -10.02 9.17
CA THR A 94 -9.99 -9.75 8.86
C THR A 94 -10.12 -8.42 8.14
N TYR A 95 -10.88 -8.41 7.04
CA TYR A 95 -11.32 -7.23 6.32
C TYR A 95 -12.80 -7.01 6.58
N GLU A 96 -13.11 -5.92 7.25
CA GLU A 96 -14.47 -5.56 7.67
C GLU A 96 -14.81 -4.16 7.17
N LYS A 97 -15.95 -4.06 6.48
CA LYS A 97 -16.49 -2.75 6.08
C LYS A 97 -17.24 -2.14 7.25
N LEU A 98 -16.81 -0.95 7.68
CA LEU A 98 -17.45 -0.17 8.73
C LEU A 98 -17.71 1.25 8.23
N ASN A 99 -18.98 1.64 8.20
CA ASN A 99 -19.44 2.91 7.60
C ASN A 99 -19.00 3.03 6.14
N ASN A 100 -18.04 3.91 5.85
CA ASN A 100 -17.50 4.15 4.51
C ASN A 100 -16.03 3.72 4.39
N HIS A 101 -15.53 2.94 5.34
CA HIS A 101 -14.15 2.52 5.41
C HIS A 101 -14.05 1.00 5.35
N LEU A 102 -13.07 0.49 4.61
CA LEU A 102 -12.63 -0.89 4.75
C LEU A 102 -11.52 -0.94 5.79
N ILE A 103 -11.75 -1.68 6.87
CA ILE A 103 -10.84 -1.79 7.99
C ILE A 103 -10.19 -3.18 7.98
N ARG A 104 -8.88 -3.21 8.09
CA ARG A 104 -8.11 -4.42 8.33
C ARG A 104 -7.75 -4.56 9.81
N LYS A 105 -7.85 -5.79 10.31
CA LYS A 105 -7.49 -6.19 11.67
C LYS A 105 -6.64 -7.46 11.61
N VAL A 106 -5.68 -7.58 12.52
CA VAL A 106 -4.87 -8.80 12.69
C VAL A 106 -5.15 -9.35 14.07
N ASN A 107 -5.53 -10.61 14.17
CA ASN A 107 -5.97 -11.28 15.38
C ASN A 107 -7.07 -10.49 16.12
N MET A 108 -8.00 -9.91 15.36
CA MET A 108 -9.05 -8.98 15.83
C MET A 108 -8.54 -7.71 16.54
N ARG A 109 -7.23 -7.45 16.48
CA ARG A 109 -6.58 -6.26 17.04
C ARG A 109 -6.21 -5.28 15.93
N GLY A 110 -6.06 -4.03 16.33
CA GLY A 110 -5.78 -2.92 15.41
C GLY A 110 -7.05 -2.37 14.75
N ARG A 111 -6.87 -1.24 14.07
CA ARG A 111 -7.90 -0.59 13.26
C ARG A 111 -7.20 0.16 12.12
N GLU A 112 -6.74 -0.60 11.15
CA GLU A 112 -6.06 -0.06 9.98
C GLU A 112 -7.11 0.27 8.92
N VAL A 113 -7.29 1.55 8.60
CA VAL A 113 -8.18 1.97 7.50
C VAL A 113 -7.40 1.80 6.20
N ILE A 114 -7.83 0.88 5.35
CA ILE A 114 -7.12 0.56 4.11
C ILE A 114 -7.74 1.24 2.90
N LEU A 115 -9.07 1.28 2.83
CA LEU A 115 -9.79 2.00 1.78
C LEU A 115 -10.76 2.99 2.40
N GLN A 116 -10.80 4.20 1.85
CA GLN A 116 -11.78 5.22 2.20
C GLN A 116 -12.86 5.35 1.12
N ASN A 117 -13.98 5.99 1.44
CA ASN A 117 -15.10 6.22 0.49
C ASN A 117 -15.69 4.95 -0.15
N VAL A 118 -15.69 3.83 0.58
CA VAL A 118 -16.27 2.56 0.12
C VAL A 118 -17.78 2.54 0.37
N GLU A 119 -18.57 2.35 -0.67
CA GLU A 119 -20.03 2.15 -0.57
C GLU A 119 -20.35 0.68 -0.28
N ARG A 120 -19.76 -0.24 -1.07
CA ARG A 120 -19.98 -1.68 -0.97
C ARG A 120 -18.71 -2.45 -1.31
N VAL A 121 -18.52 -3.59 -0.67
CA VAL A 121 -17.50 -4.58 -1.04
C VAL A 121 -18.13 -5.95 -1.22
N SER A 122 -17.62 -6.73 -2.17
CA SER A 122 -17.92 -8.14 -2.34
C SER A 122 -16.67 -8.96 -2.68
N TYR A 123 -16.70 -10.22 -2.27
CA TYR A 123 -15.58 -11.15 -2.43
C TYR A 123 -16.06 -12.47 -3.03
N GLU A 124 -15.31 -13.01 -3.98
CA GLU A 124 -15.49 -14.37 -4.48
C GLU A 124 -14.16 -15.11 -4.35
N VAL A 125 -14.21 -16.28 -3.71
CA VAL A 125 -13.01 -17.05 -3.38
C VAL A 125 -13.07 -18.39 -4.10
N THR A 126 -11.99 -18.71 -4.78
CA THR A 126 -11.70 -20.02 -5.37
C THR A 126 -10.37 -20.53 -4.82
N PRO A 127 -9.99 -21.80 -5.02
CA PRO A 127 -8.76 -22.35 -4.45
C PRO A 127 -7.48 -21.60 -4.84
N HIS A 128 -7.52 -20.87 -5.96
CA HIS A 128 -6.37 -20.15 -6.53
C HIS A 128 -6.57 -18.65 -6.68
N LEU A 129 -7.82 -18.18 -6.71
CA LEU A 129 -8.16 -16.80 -7.03
C LEU A 129 -9.09 -16.23 -5.98
N LEU A 130 -8.79 -15.00 -5.57
CA LEU A 130 -9.69 -14.14 -4.81
C LEU A 130 -10.06 -12.96 -5.71
N PHE A 131 -11.33 -12.87 -6.06
CA PHE A 131 -11.91 -11.72 -6.72
C PHE A 131 -12.44 -10.74 -5.68
N ILE A 132 -12.11 -9.47 -5.86
CA ILE A 132 -12.49 -8.38 -4.99
C ILE A 132 -13.19 -7.33 -5.84
N ASN A 133 -14.42 -7.00 -5.47
CA ASN A 133 -15.16 -5.93 -6.11
C ASN A 133 -15.50 -4.87 -5.07
N VAL A 134 -15.06 -3.64 -5.31
CA VAL A 134 -15.33 -2.49 -4.44
C VAL A 134 -16.07 -1.45 -5.25
N LYS A 135 -17.27 -1.08 -4.78
CA LYS A 135 -18.00 0.08 -5.29
C LYS A 135 -17.73 1.26 -4.36
N ASP A 136 -17.23 2.35 -4.91
CA ASP A 136 -17.01 3.58 -4.16
C ASP A 136 -18.30 4.42 -4.07
N ARG A 137 -18.28 5.50 -3.28
CA ARG A 137 -19.42 6.42 -3.14
C ARG A 137 -19.72 7.28 -4.37
N SER A 138 -18.81 7.32 -5.35
CA SER A 138 -19.05 8.00 -6.63
C SER A 138 -19.78 7.10 -7.64
N GLY A 139 -19.86 5.80 -7.35
CA GLY A 139 -20.48 4.79 -8.19
C GLY A 139 -19.49 4.02 -9.07
N ILE A 140 -18.20 4.34 -8.99
CA ILE A 140 -17.13 3.64 -9.71
C ILE A 140 -16.89 2.27 -9.06
N ILE A 141 -16.70 1.26 -9.91
CA ILE A 141 -16.41 -0.11 -9.49
C ILE A 141 -14.93 -0.39 -9.76
N TYR A 142 -14.26 -0.85 -8.71
CA TYR A 142 -12.87 -1.30 -8.72
C TYR A 142 -12.85 -2.81 -8.61
N GLU A 143 -12.21 -3.46 -9.57
CA GLU A 143 -12.11 -4.92 -9.66
C GLU A 143 -10.65 -5.34 -9.49
N GLY A 144 -10.43 -6.30 -8.60
CA GLY A 144 -9.10 -6.76 -8.21
C GLY A 144 -9.05 -8.26 -8.09
N VAL A 145 -7.92 -8.84 -8.46
CA VAL A 145 -7.70 -10.28 -8.38
C VAL A 145 -6.40 -10.54 -7.65
N ALA A 146 -6.48 -11.32 -6.57
CA ALA A 146 -5.31 -11.89 -5.92
C ALA A 146 -5.18 -13.37 -6.30
N ILE A 147 -3.96 -13.78 -6.66
CA ILE A 147 -3.66 -15.09 -7.23
C ILE A 147 -2.70 -15.85 -6.31
N ARG A 148 -2.88 -17.16 -6.21
CA ARG A 148 -1.91 -18.07 -5.59
C ARG A 148 -1.71 -19.34 -6.42
N TYR A 149 -0.52 -19.91 -6.31
CA TYR A 149 -0.09 -21.07 -7.11
C TYR A 149 -0.30 -22.44 -6.43
N SER A 150 -0.60 -22.45 -5.13
CA SER A 150 -0.90 -23.67 -4.35
C SER A 150 -2.40 -23.73 -4.09
N GLU A 151 -3.01 -24.91 -4.00
CA GLU A 151 -4.42 -25.03 -3.62
C GLU A 151 -4.63 -24.61 -2.14
N MET A 152 -5.84 -24.14 -1.80
CA MET A 152 -6.30 -23.96 -0.42
C MET A 152 -7.53 -24.80 -0.14
N GLU A 153 -7.66 -25.19 1.11
CA GLU A 153 -8.92 -25.64 1.65
C GLU A 153 -9.87 -24.44 1.83
N ILE A 154 -11.09 -24.57 1.29
CA ILE A 154 -12.14 -23.56 1.38
C ILE A 154 -13.30 -24.20 2.15
N ASN A 155 -13.80 -23.51 3.17
CA ASN A 155 -15.09 -23.85 3.77
C ASN A 155 -16.11 -22.79 3.33
N ILE A 156 -17.18 -23.24 2.67
CA ILE A 156 -18.28 -22.41 2.15
C ILE A 156 -19.35 -22.28 3.23
#